data_AF-A0A5E6ZQA0-F1
#
_entry.id   AF-A0A5E6ZQA0-F1
#
_cell.length_a   1.000
_cell.length_b   1.000
_cell.length_c   1.000
_cell.angle_alpha   90.00
_cell.angle_beta   90.00
_cell.angle_gamma   90.00
#
_symmetry.space_group_name_H-M   'P 1'
#
loop_
_entity.id
_entity.type
_entity.pdbx_description
1 polymer ?
#
loop_
_entity_poly.entity_id
_entity_poly.type
_entity_poly.pdbx_seq_one_letter_code
_entity_poly.pdbx_strand_id
1 'polypeptide(L)'
;MSATSRTSGTDASASAVTQRSLFLDAEPAELLKKYPLSPEGFRYDKRNKRYIEMEDGSMVMVHKGQDGLRQTNSREASPTGNWVKYLPDKQKWRELTPAEMTAKRPHPEADLAFNQEDATAGPSKRARLTNEATTQALVQRLLSTPPSALDLSLRQWENWGKTTRPESNESIEIGGKHYSIVAQERSSEPNLVYLQHPEFKPGRFDAFEHMLRVDPSRQPKWALKQEGQWRVRDNHPPFEMPMTQYVSSAFNLFSDHSAQAIARTVFDRSSLPGGIDSEGLSTLALTFHHWKHRASPDLPPPELFDPLLLLPTLPRRSSTGSNSHDLALPPQFDVALHRIDFDTDRVNAQFNNELNRSDSSVRAVFSNILEHSGYTVDRTSRMFTEDALIFKREGLDVVFVLKLPSAPVEGTLKRWVEPGAEQAFFPLRSRVADTSTTTSHTTDWSLMLQNGKTIHLVGGIEMTPANQKVPFIVREG
;
A
#
# COMPACT_ATOMS: atom_id res chain seq x y z
N MET A 1 -66.44 18.90 18.08
CA MET A 1 -66.37 17.74 18.99
C MET A 1 -67.10 16.58 18.30
N SER A 2 -66.36 15.73 17.58
CA SER A 2 -66.13 14.30 17.90
C SER A 2 -67.14 13.41 17.14
N ALA A 3 -66.84 12.27 16.49
CA ALA A 3 -65.67 11.43 16.27
C ALA A 3 -65.91 10.63 14.96
N THR A 4 -64.99 10.57 13.98
CA THR A 4 -63.98 9.51 13.74
C THR A 4 -64.41 8.05 13.96
N SER A 5 -64.48 7.28 12.86
CA SER A 5 -64.37 5.81 12.84
C SER A 5 -63.44 5.37 11.71
N ARG A 6 -62.53 4.46 12.08
CA ARG A 6 -61.41 3.88 11.34
C ARG A 6 -61.82 3.07 10.11
N THR A 7 -60.98 3.11 9.07
CA THR A 7 -60.55 1.91 8.34
C THR A 7 -59.04 1.94 8.17
N SER A 8 -58.42 0.78 8.35
CA SER A 8 -56.99 0.51 8.38
C SER A 8 -56.64 -0.57 7.36
N GLY A 9 -55.46 -0.45 6.73
CA GLY A 9 -54.85 -1.39 5.79
C GLY A 9 -54.74 -0.76 4.40
N THR A 10 -53.57 -0.53 3.81
CA THR A 10 -52.37 -1.37 3.81
C THR A 10 -51.13 -0.50 3.53
N ASP A 11 -50.13 -0.59 4.40
CA ASP A 11 -48.81 0.01 4.22
C ASP A 11 -48.03 -0.71 3.12
N ALA A 12 -47.77 0.00 2.01
CA ALA A 12 -46.72 -0.32 1.07
C ALA A 12 -45.64 0.78 1.19
N SER A 13 -44.88 0.74 2.30
CA SER A 13 -43.72 1.60 2.47
C SER A 13 -42.54 1.06 1.66
N ALA A 14 -42.47 1.46 0.40
CA ALA A 14 -41.21 1.48 -0.35
C ALA A 14 -40.35 2.63 0.21
N SER A 15 -39.29 2.29 0.94
CA SER A 15 -38.29 3.25 1.42
C SER A 15 -37.49 3.81 0.25
N ALA A 16 -37.94 4.93 -0.30
CA ALA A 16 -37.13 5.79 -1.16
C ALA A 16 -36.11 6.54 -0.29
N VAL A 17 -34.84 6.15 -0.39
CA VAL A 17 -33.71 6.87 0.20
C VAL A 17 -33.63 8.25 -0.44
N THR A 18 -34.00 9.30 0.30
CA THR A 18 -33.86 10.70 -0.13
C THR A 18 -32.37 11.08 -0.17
N GLN A 19 -31.79 11.15 -1.36
CA GLN A 19 -30.55 11.90 -1.60
C GLN A 19 -30.83 13.37 -1.24
N ARG A 20 -30.27 13.86 -0.12
CA ARG A 20 -30.40 15.26 0.29
C ARG A 20 -29.37 16.12 -0.45
N SER A 21 -29.84 17.25 -0.98
CA SER A 21 -29.13 18.18 -1.85
C SER A 21 -27.77 18.64 -1.30
N LEU A 22 -26.74 18.59 -2.15
CA LEU A 22 -25.38 19.10 -1.89
C LEU A 22 -25.27 20.63 -1.96
N PHE A 23 -26.34 21.30 -2.41
CA PHE A 23 -26.41 22.75 -2.61
C PHE A 23 -26.93 23.46 -1.35
N LEU A 24 -26.35 24.61 -1.04
CA LEU A 24 -26.79 25.46 0.06
C LEU A 24 -28.06 26.22 -0.33
N ASP A 25 -29.02 26.31 0.60
CA ASP A 25 -30.26 27.08 0.40
C ASP A 25 -29.99 28.57 0.12
N ALA A 26 -30.92 29.25 -0.55
CA ALA A 26 -30.72 30.62 -1.05
C ALA A 26 -30.44 31.66 0.06
N GLU A 27 -31.16 31.59 1.18
CA GLU A 27 -31.01 32.48 2.34
C GLU A 27 -29.57 32.46 2.95
N PRO A 28 -29.01 31.30 3.34
CA PRO A 28 -27.63 31.24 3.84
C PRO A 28 -26.57 31.54 2.76
N ALA A 29 -26.86 31.27 1.48
CA ALA A 29 -25.97 31.64 0.37
C ALA A 29 -25.83 33.16 0.21
N GLU A 30 -26.90 33.94 0.38
CA GLU A 30 -26.83 35.41 0.35
C GLU A 30 -26.07 36.00 1.54
N LEU A 31 -26.16 35.38 2.71
CA LEU A 31 -25.37 35.79 3.88
C LEU A 31 -23.87 35.57 3.67
N LEU A 32 -23.48 34.50 2.98
CA LEU A 32 -22.08 34.20 2.65
C LEU A 32 -21.50 35.15 1.58
N LYS A 33 -22.34 35.64 0.67
CA LYS A 33 -21.92 36.63 -0.35
C LYS A 33 -21.47 37.97 0.25
N LYS A 34 -21.83 38.27 1.51
CA LYS A 34 -21.43 39.48 2.25
C LYS A 34 -20.00 39.43 2.80
N TYR A 35 -19.35 38.25 2.85
CA TYR A 35 -17.97 38.09 3.33
C TYR A 35 -16.96 38.24 2.17
N PRO A 36 -15.75 38.75 2.43
CA PRO A 36 -14.74 38.97 1.39
C PRO A 36 -14.32 37.65 0.72
N LEU A 37 -14.08 37.72 -0.59
CA LEU A 37 -13.64 36.59 -1.40
C LEU A 37 -12.13 36.38 -1.22
N SER A 38 -11.70 35.15 -0.94
CA SER A 38 -10.28 34.78 -0.96
C SER A 38 -9.69 34.92 -2.38
N PRO A 39 -8.38 35.17 -2.55
CA PRO A 39 -7.72 35.13 -3.87
C PRO A 39 -7.95 33.82 -4.64
N GLU A 40 -8.18 32.73 -3.91
CA GLU A 40 -8.49 31.40 -4.43
C GLU A 40 -9.99 31.19 -4.68
N GLY A 41 -10.86 32.19 -4.51
CA GLY A 41 -12.29 32.09 -4.78
C GLY A 41 -13.11 31.40 -3.68
N PHE A 42 -12.59 31.31 -2.45
CA PHE A 42 -13.29 30.74 -1.29
C PHE A 42 -14.06 31.79 -0.49
N ARG A 43 -15.19 31.38 0.08
CA ARG A 43 -15.94 32.09 1.12
C ARG A 43 -15.96 31.26 2.40
N TYR A 44 -15.90 31.95 3.55
CA TYR A 44 -15.84 31.32 4.86
C TYR A 44 -17.08 31.69 5.69
N ASP A 45 -17.65 30.71 6.40
CA ASP A 45 -18.65 31.00 7.42
C ASP A 45 -18.01 31.39 8.76
N LYS A 46 -18.83 31.78 9.75
CA LYS A 46 -18.39 32.10 11.12
C LYS A 46 -17.67 30.95 11.84
N ARG A 47 -17.75 29.72 11.33
CA ARG A 47 -17.08 28.51 11.85
C ARG A 47 -15.89 28.09 10.99
N ASN A 48 -15.43 28.98 10.11
CA ASN A 48 -14.31 28.79 9.19
C ASN A 48 -14.49 27.61 8.21
N LYS A 49 -15.74 27.23 7.90
CA LYS A 49 -16.03 26.25 6.85
C LYS A 49 -15.91 26.90 5.48
N ARG A 50 -15.41 26.15 4.50
CA ARG A 50 -15.14 26.62 3.14
C ARG A 50 -16.34 26.39 2.24
N TYR A 51 -16.73 27.45 1.53
CA TYR A 51 -17.77 27.44 0.51
C TYR A 51 -17.22 28.02 -0.79
N ILE A 52 -17.72 27.51 -1.90
CA ILE A 52 -17.38 27.97 -3.25
C ILE A 52 -18.64 28.33 -4.02
N GLU A 53 -18.48 29.29 -4.93
CA GLU A 53 -19.52 29.66 -5.89
C GLU A 53 -19.31 28.89 -7.20
N MET A 54 -20.30 28.09 -7.57
CA MET A 54 -20.31 27.29 -8.79
C MET A 54 -20.66 28.17 -10.01
N GLU A 55 -20.37 27.69 -11.22
CA GLU A 55 -20.67 28.42 -12.47
C GLU A 55 -22.16 28.77 -12.62
N ASP A 56 -23.04 27.90 -12.13
CA ASP A 56 -24.51 28.07 -12.10
C ASP A 56 -25.02 29.06 -11.02
N GLY A 57 -24.11 29.63 -10.22
CA GLY A 57 -24.43 30.59 -9.15
C GLY A 57 -24.87 29.94 -7.84
N SER A 58 -24.85 28.60 -7.75
CA SER A 58 -25.11 27.86 -6.51
C SER A 58 -23.89 27.87 -5.59
N MET A 59 -24.14 27.83 -4.28
CA MET A 59 -23.09 27.76 -3.26
C MET A 59 -22.99 26.34 -2.72
N VAL A 60 -21.77 25.80 -2.71
CA VAL A 60 -21.51 24.43 -2.22
C VAL A 60 -20.41 24.45 -1.18
N MET A 61 -20.59 23.67 -0.12
CA MET A 61 -19.56 23.48 0.91
C MET A 61 -18.52 22.51 0.38
N VAL A 62 -17.24 22.80 0.60
CA VAL A 62 -16.13 21.98 0.12
C VAL A 62 -15.15 21.62 1.22
N HIS A 63 -14.60 20.42 1.12
CA HIS A 63 -13.51 19.94 1.94
C HIS A 63 -12.27 19.73 1.07
N LYS A 64 -11.09 20.07 1.62
CA LYS A 64 -9.81 19.87 0.93
C LYS A 64 -9.22 18.55 1.41
N GLY A 65 -9.28 17.52 0.56
CA GLY A 65 -8.61 16.23 0.76
C GLY A 65 -7.24 16.19 0.08
N GLN A 66 -6.57 15.04 0.13
CA GLN A 66 -5.26 14.84 -0.51
C GLN A 66 -5.32 14.96 -2.04
N ASP A 67 -6.45 14.60 -2.67
CA ASP A 67 -6.60 14.63 -4.14
C ASP A 67 -7.27 15.90 -4.68
N GLY A 68 -7.50 16.91 -3.83
CA GLY A 68 -8.09 18.21 -4.23
C GLY A 68 -9.29 18.65 -3.38
N LEU A 69 -10.11 19.55 -3.94
CA LEU A 69 -11.34 20.00 -3.28
C LEU A 69 -12.54 19.19 -3.75
N ARG A 70 -13.33 18.75 -2.78
CA ARG A 70 -14.52 17.92 -2.99
C ARG A 70 -15.71 18.52 -2.27
N GLN A 71 -16.88 18.47 -2.90
CA GLN A 71 -18.13 18.90 -2.29
C GLN A 71 -18.45 18.02 -1.07
N THR A 72 -18.97 18.64 -0.02
CA THR A 72 -19.34 17.98 1.24
C THR A 72 -20.61 18.62 1.78
N ASN A 73 -21.24 17.97 2.76
CA ASN A 73 -22.28 18.60 3.57
C ASN A 73 -21.84 18.77 5.03
N SER A 74 -22.68 19.45 5.81
CA SER A 74 -22.38 19.79 7.20
C SER A 74 -22.40 18.60 8.18
N ARG A 75 -22.92 17.44 7.76
CA ARG A 75 -23.08 16.22 8.56
C ARG A 75 -22.15 15.07 8.13
N GLU A 76 -21.41 15.25 7.05
CA GLU A 76 -20.46 14.28 6.52
C GLU A 76 -19.07 14.48 7.12
N ALA A 77 -18.54 13.43 7.75
CA ALA A 77 -17.16 13.39 8.25
C ALA A 77 -16.14 13.13 7.12
N SER A 78 -16.61 12.63 5.97
CA SER A 78 -15.79 12.40 4.77
C SER A 78 -16.57 12.89 3.55
N PRO A 79 -15.97 13.72 2.68
CA PRO A 79 -16.69 14.35 1.57
C PRO A 79 -17.10 13.31 0.54
N THR A 80 -18.40 13.19 0.27
CA THR A 80 -18.94 12.24 -0.72
C THR A 80 -19.31 12.87 -2.07
N GLY A 81 -19.33 14.21 -2.17
CA GLY A 81 -19.81 14.94 -3.35
C GLY A 81 -18.82 14.98 -4.53
N ASN A 82 -19.06 15.81 -5.54
CA ASN A 82 -18.21 15.85 -6.74
C ASN A 82 -16.90 16.62 -6.51
N TRP A 83 -15.87 16.33 -7.31
CA TRP A 83 -14.62 17.10 -7.31
C TRP A 83 -14.82 18.42 -8.03
N VAL A 84 -14.18 19.48 -7.53
CA VAL A 84 -14.32 20.84 -8.08
C VAL A 84 -12.97 21.44 -8.41
N LYS A 85 -12.92 22.17 -9.53
CA LYS A 85 -11.72 22.86 -10.03
C LYS A 85 -11.99 24.35 -10.12
N TYR A 86 -11.01 25.14 -9.65
CA TYR A 86 -11.06 26.60 -9.73
C TYR A 86 -10.82 27.06 -11.16
N LEU A 87 -11.60 28.04 -11.60
CA LEU A 87 -11.48 28.74 -12.87
C LEU A 87 -10.99 30.18 -12.58
N PRO A 88 -9.68 30.45 -12.72
CA PRO A 88 -9.09 31.75 -12.36
C PRO A 88 -9.61 32.92 -13.20
N ASP A 89 -10.03 32.64 -14.43
CA ASP A 89 -10.58 33.59 -15.40
C ASP A 89 -11.95 34.15 -14.98
N LYS A 90 -12.75 33.37 -14.25
CA LYS A 90 -14.10 33.75 -13.79
C LYS A 90 -14.22 33.91 -12.27
N GLN A 91 -13.15 33.63 -11.51
CA GLN A 91 -13.18 33.48 -10.04
C GLN A 91 -14.32 32.57 -9.54
N LYS A 92 -14.66 31.54 -10.32
CA LYS A 92 -15.75 30.59 -10.04
C LYS A 92 -15.22 29.16 -10.08
N TRP A 93 -16.04 28.22 -9.64
CA TRP A 93 -15.68 26.80 -9.57
C TRP A 93 -16.58 25.95 -10.47
N ARG A 94 -16.00 24.87 -11.01
CA ARG A 94 -16.71 23.92 -11.88
C ARG A 94 -16.45 22.49 -11.43
N GLU A 95 -17.44 21.62 -11.55
CA GLU A 95 -17.28 20.19 -11.31
C GLU A 95 -16.35 19.56 -12.35
N LEU A 96 -15.51 18.63 -11.90
CA LEU A 96 -14.65 17.84 -12.78
C LEU A 96 -15.47 16.71 -13.40
N THR A 97 -15.44 16.62 -14.73
CA THR A 97 -16.05 15.49 -15.44
C THR A 97 -15.18 14.23 -15.30
N PRO A 98 -15.75 13.01 -15.38
CA PRO A 98 -14.96 11.77 -15.28
C PRO A 98 -13.82 11.66 -16.30
N ALA A 99 -13.98 12.27 -17.49
CA ALA A 99 -12.94 12.35 -18.51
C ALA A 99 -11.75 13.23 -18.08
N GLU A 100 -12.00 14.34 -17.38
CA GLU A 100 -10.94 15.23 -16.87
C GLU A 100 -10.21 14.65 -15.64
N MET A 101 -10.89 13.80 -14.85
CA MET A 101 -10.25 13.04 -13.75
C MET A 101 -9.19 12.05 -14.25
N THR A 102 -9.35 11.55 -15.48
CA THR A 102 -8.43 10.56 -16.08
C THR A 102 -7.18 11.24 -16.66
N ALA A 103 -7.31 12.51 -17.07
CA ALA A 103 -6.25 13.27 -17.77
C ALA A 103 -5.26 14.00 -16.84
N LYS A 104 -5.51 14.06 -15.52
CA LYS A 104 -4.60 14.67 -14.53
C LYS A 104 -4.15 13.65 -13.48
N ARG A 105 -3.49 12.59 -13.93
CA ARG A 105 -2.51 11.90 -13.09
C ARG A 105 -1.11 12.26 -13.60
N PRO A 106 -0.38 13.18 -12.96
CA PRO A 106 1.06 13.04 -12.95
C PRO A 106 1.34 11.78 -12.12
N HIS A 107 1.72 10.69 -12.79
CA HIS A 107 2.35 9.56 -12.11
C HIS A 107 3.60 10.08 -11.39
N PRO A 108 3.76 9.89 -10.07
CA PRO A 108 5.08 9.91 -9.46
C PRO A 108 5.78 8.58 -9.78
N GLU A 109 6.10 8.34 -11.05
CA GLU A 109 6.96 7.23 -11.50
C GLU A 109 8.33 7.73 -12.01
N ALA A 110 8.67 9.00 -11.78
CA ALA A 110 9.87 9.59 -12.37
C ALA A 110 11.21 9.19 -11.70
N ASP A 111 11.21 8.47 -10.57
CA ASP A 111 12.47 8.16 -9.85
C ASP A 111 12.87 6.67 -9.85
N LEU A 112 12.25 5.84 -10.70
CA LEU A 112 12.71 4.47 -10.98
C LEU A 112 12.95 4.23 -12.48
N ALA A 113 13.48 5.23 -13.18
CA ALA A 113 14.06 5.03 -14.51
C ALA A 113 15.53 4.58 -14.35
N PHE A 114 15.74 3.26 -14.32
CA PHE A 114 17.03 2.71 -14.70
C PHE A 114 17.37 3.18 -16.10
N ASN A 115 18.52 3.85 -16.26
CA ASN A 115 19.05 4.24 -17.56
C ASN A 115 19.14 3.01 -18.47
N GLN A 116 18.25 2.94 -19.45
CA GLN A 116 18.36 2.04 -20.59
C GLN A 116 18.04 2.85 -21.84
N GLU A 117 19.09 3.43 -22.41
CA GLU A 117 19.07 3.83 -23.82
C GLU A 117 18.96 2.54 -24.64
N ASP A 118 17.73 2.18 -25.00
CA ASP A 118 17.30 1.88 -26.38
C ASP A 118 15.96 1.11 -26.39
N ALA A 119 15.15 1.48 -27.39
CA ALA A 119 13.89 0.87 -27.85
C ALA A 119 12.58 1.21 -27.10
N THR A 120 11.80 2.03 -27.80
CA THR A 120 10.36 2.33 -27.66
C THR A 120 9.47 1.12 -27.33
N ALA A 121 9.04 1.00 -26.06
CA ALA A 121 7.84 0.27 -25.65
C ALA A 121 7.26 0.86 -24.35
N GLY A 122 5.96 1.21 -24.36
CA GLY A 122 5.31 1.91 -23.24
C GLY A 122 5.09 1.09 -21.95
N PRO A 123 4.80 1.76 -20.82
CA PRO A 123 4.78 1.18 -19.46
C PRO A 123 3.77 0.04 -19.26
N SER A 124 2.63 0.08 -19.96
CA SER A 124 1.57 -0.93 -19.82
C SER A 124 1.99 -2.34 -20.26
N LYS A 125 2.97 -2.46 -21.17
CA LYS A 125 3.45 -3.78 -21.63
C LYS A 125 4.27 -4.49 -20.56
N ARG A 126 4.93 -3.74 -19.67
CA ARG A 126 5.78 -4.28 -18.60
C ARG A 126 4.97 -4.82 -17.42
N ALA A 127 3.93 -4.11 -17.00
CA ALA A 127 2.99 -4.56 -15.96
C ALA A 127 2.29 -5.88 -16.35
N ARG A 128 1.90 -6.01 -17.62
CA ARG A 128 1.28 -7.24 -18.12
C ARG A 128 2.22 -8.45 -18.04
N LEU A 129 3.49 -8.27 -18.39
CA LEU A 129 4.50 -9.34 -18.35
C LEU A 129 4.78 -9.81 -16.91
N THR A 130 4.82 -8.89 -15.94
CA THR A 130 5.04 -9.24 -14.53
C THR A 130 3.86 -10.02 -13.96
N ASN A 131 2.65 -9.71 -14.39
CA ASN A 131 1.46 -10.36 -13.84
C ASN A 131 1.20 -11.75 -14.43
N GLU A 132 1.45 -11.93 -15.72
CA GLU A 132 1.44 -13.26 -16.36
C GLU A 132 2.50 -14.18 -15.71
N ALA A 133 3.70 -13.66 -15.43
CA ALA A 133 4.75 -14.41 -14.72
C ALA A 133 4.34 -14.77 -13.28
N THR A 134 3.72 -13.84 -12.55
CA THR A 134 3.20 -14.07 -11.19
C THR A 134 2.18 -15.21 -11.16
N THR A 135 1.22 -15.18 -12.10
CA THR A 135 0.19 -16.20 -12.23
C THR A 135 0.81 -17.57 -12.56
N GLN A 136 1.81 -17.61 -13.45
CA GLN A 136 2.50 -18.85 -13.82
C GLN A 136 3.28 -19.47 -12.65
N ALA A 137 4.03 -18.66 -11.89
CA ALA A 137 4.75 -19.13 -10.70
C ALA A 137 3.78 -19.75 -9.69
N LEU A 138 2.65 -19.09 -9.46
CA LEU A 138 1.60 -19.58 -8.57
C LEU A 138 0.96 -20.88 -9.05
N VAL A 139 0.70 -21.02 -10.37
CA VAL A 139 0.24 -22.29 -10.95
C VAL A 139 1.25 -23.40 -10.69
N GLN A 140 2.54 -23.18 -10.99
CA GLN A 140 3.58 -24.19 -10.77
C GLN A 140 3.64 -24.63 -9.30
N ARG A 141 3.53 -23.69 -8.36
CA ARG A 141 3.48 -23.97 -6.92
C ARG A 141 2.27 -24.82 -6.53
N LEU A 142 1.07 -24.43 -6.97
CA LEU A 142 -0.17 -25.15 -6.65
C LEU A 142 -0.25 -26.54 -7.31
N LEU A 143 0.48 -26.75 -8.40
CA LEU A 143 0.64 -28.06 -9.04
C LEU A 143 1.66 -28.94 -8.29
N SER A 144 2.74 -28.33 -7.79
CA SER A 144 3.81 -29.03 -7.06
C SER A 144 3.42 -29.41 -5.63
N THR A 145 2.42 -28.75 -5.07
CA THR A 145 1.87 -29.08 -3.74
C THR A 145 1.06 -30.38 -3.85
N PRO A 146 1.48 -31.49 -3.20
CA PRO A 146 0.78 -32.76 -3.32
C PRO A 146 -0.63 -32.64 -2.74
N PRO A 147 -1.65 -33.22 -3.38
CA PRO A 147 -2.97 -33.30 -2.77
C PRO A 147 -2.86 -34.07 -1.45
N SER A 148 -3.51 -33.57 -0.40
CA SER A 148 -3.58 -34.27 0.87
C SER A 148 -4.14 -35.69 0.66
N ALA A 149 -3.51 -36.70 1.27
CA ALA A 149 -3.89 -38.10 1.11
C ALA A 149 -5.32 -38.39 1.64
N LEU A 150 -5.82 -37.56 2.54
CA LEU A 150 -7.24 -37.47 2.89
C LEU A 150 -7.81 -36.13 2.44
N ASP A 151 -8.89 -36.19 1.66
CA ASP A 151 -9.69 -35.01 1.32
C ASP A 151 -10.65 -34.72 2.49
N LEU A 152 -10.20 -33.86 3.42
CA LEU A 152 -11.03 -33.38 4.54
C LEU A 152 -11.83 -32.13 4.17
N SER A 153 -11.84 -31.75 2.88
CA SER A 153 -12.57 -30.57 2.45
C SER A 153 -14.07 -30.77 2.62
N LEU A 154 -14.75 -29.74 3.09
CA LEU A 154 -16.20 -29.73 3.21
C LEU A 154 -16.90 -29.56 1.85
N ARG A 155 -16.14 -29.40 0.77
CA ARG A 155 -16.61 -29.22 -0.61
C ARG A 155 -17.73 -28.18 -0.75
N GLN A 156 -17.71 -27.17 0.12
CA GLN A 156 -18.74 -26.14 0.20
C GLN A 156 -18.92 -25.39 -1.11
N TRP A 157 -17.86 -25.37 -1.93
CA TRP A 157 -17.88 -24.74 -3.25
C TRP A 157 -18.84 -25.40 -4.23
N GLU A 158 -19.13 -26.71 -4.09
CA GLU A 158 -20.02 -27.43 -5.00
C GLU A 158 -21.44 -26.83 -5.00
N ASN A 159 -21.84 -26.18 -3.90
CA ASN A 159 -23.13 -25.51 -3.72
C ASN A 159 -23.17 -24.09 -4.31
N TRP A 160 -22.04 -23.53 -4.76
CA TRP A 160 -21.99 -22.20 -5.36
C TRP A 160 -22.39 -22.20 -6.84
N GLY A 161 -22.32 -23.37 -7.49
CA GLY A 161 -22.58 -23.53 -8.92
C GLY A 161 -24.06 -23.45 -9.27
N LYS A 162 -24.37 -22.87 -10.43
CA LYS A 162 -25.72 -22.73 -10.98
C LYS A 162 -25.86 -23.57 -12.25
N THR A 163 -27.07 -24.05 -12.54
CA THR A 163 -27.33 -24.79 -13.79
C THR A 163 -27.38 -23.89 -15.02
N THR A 164 -27.59 -22.58 -14.82
CA THR A 164 -27.60 -21.59 -15.89
C THR A 164 -26.36 -20.73 -15.85
N ARG A 165 -25.85 -20.38 -17.03
CA ARG A 165 -24.72 -19.45 -17.17
C ARG A 165 -25.13 -18.06 -16.65
N PRO A 166 -24.36 -17.44 -15.75
CA PRO A 166 -24.60 -16.06 -15.33
C PRO A 166 -24.52 -15.10 -16.52
N GLU A 167 -25.45 -14.15 -16.59
CA GLU A 167 -25.52 -13.17 -17.69
C GLU A 167 -24.44 -12.06 -17.58
N SER A 168 -24.09 -11.66 -16.35
CA SER A 168 -23.21 -10.51 -16.10
C SER A 168 -21.78 -10.88 -15.71
N ASN A 169 -21.56 -12.10 -15.23
CA ASN A 169 -20.29 -12.51 -14.62
C ASN A 169 -19.63 -13.61 -15.44
N GLU A 170 -18.31 -13.54 -15.54
CA GLU A 170 -17.52 -14.65 -16.09
C GLU A 170 -17.72 -15.90 -15.23
N SER A 171 -17.70 -17.06 -15.87
CA SER A 171 -17.91 -18.34 -15.21
C SER A 171 -17.15 -19.46 -15.91
N ILE A 172 -16.81 -20.49 -15.15
CA ILE A 172 -16.29 -21.75 -15.66
C ILE A 172 -17.30 -22.87 -15.43
N GLU A 173 -17.24 -23.90 -16.26
CA GLU A 173 -18.09 -25.08 -16.13
C GLU A 173 -17.32 -26.21 -15.44
N ILE A 174 -17.93 -26.78 -14.40
CA ILE A 174 -17.41 -27.94 -13.68
C ILE A 174 -18.60 -28.89 -13.47
N GLY A 175 -18.54 -30.10 -14.04
CA GLY A 175 -19.58 -31.11 -13.85
C GLY A 175 -21.00 -30.65 -14.24
N GLY A 176 -21.15 -29.89 -15.34
CA GLY A 176 -22.44 -29.40 -15.83
C GLY A 176 -23.05 -28.24 -15.03
N LYS A 177 -22.31 -27.66 -14.07
CA LYS A 177 -22.69 -26.44 -13.35
C LYS A 177 -21.74 -25.30 -13.71
N HIS A 178 -22.28 -24.09 -13.78
CA HIS A 178 -21.55 -22.84 -13.97
C HIS A 178 -21.20 -22.21 -12.63
N TYR A 179 -19.91 -21.96 -12.41
CA TYR A 179 -19.39 -21.30 -11.22
C TYR A 179 -18.88 -19.91 -11.59
N SER A 180 -19.38 -18.88 -10.90
CA SER A 180 -18.89 -17.51 -11.08
C SER A 180 -17.42 -17.42 -10.67
N ILE A 181 -16.64 -16.67 -11.45
CA ILE A 181 -15.25 -16.37 -11.13
C ILE A 181 -15.06 -14.90 -10.79
N VAL A 182 -14.04 -14.61 -9.98
CA VAL A 182 -13.60 -13.24 -9.72
C VAL A 182 -13.17 -12.61 -11.06
N ALA A 183 -13.46 -11.32 -11.23
CA ALA A 183 -13.08 -10.59 -12.43
C ALA A 183 -11.59 -10.81 -12.75
N GLN A 184 -11.28 -10.93 -14.03
CA GLN A 184 -9.91 -11.07 -14.53
C GLN A 184 -9.81 -10.41 -15.90
N GLU A 185 -8.62 -9.95 -16.28
CA GLU A 185 -8.40 -9.53 -17.66
C GLU A 185 -8.63 -10.72 -18.60
N ARG A 186 -9.20 -10.45 -19.78
CA ARG A 186 -9.52 -11.47 -20.78
C ARG A 186 -8.24 -12.06 -21.36
N SER A 187 -7.66 -13.04 -20.65
CA SER A 187 -6.68 -13.96 -21.21
C SER A 187 -7.39 -14.94 -22.14
N SER A 188 -6.76 -15.26 -23.27
CA SER A 188 -7.35 -16.14 -24.28
C SER A 188 -7.54 -17.57 -23.74
N GLU A 189 -6.72 -18.03 -22.79
CA GLU A 189 -6.92 -19.30 -22.05
C GLU A 189 -6.28 -19.25 -20.64
N PRO A 190 -7.05 -18.95 -19.57
CA PRO A 190 -6.53 -19.01 -18.22
C PRO A 190 -6.33 -20.46 -17.76
N ASN A 191 -5.19 -20.74 -17.11
CA ASN A 191 -4.92 -22.02 -16.44
C ASN A 191 -5.23 -21.98 -14.93
N LEU A 192 -5.53 -20.79 -14.40
CA LEU A 192 -5.90 -20.53 -13.02
C LEU A 192 -7.04 -19.51 -13.01
N VAL A 193 -8.07 -19.79 -12.22
CA VAL A 193 -9.16 -18.85 -11.92
C VAL A 193 -9.52 -18.93 -10.44
N TYR A 194 -10.19 -17.90 -9.95
CA TYR A 194 -10.73 -17.88 -8.59
C TYR A 194 -12.25 -18.06 -8.62
N LEU A 195 -12.74 -19.18 -8.10
CA LEU A 195 -14.15 -19.37 -7.86
C LEU A 195 -14.64 -18.37 -6.83
N GLN A 196 -15.61 -17.56 -7.22
CA GLN A 196 -16.19 -16.52 -6.38
C GLN A 196 -17.28 -17.11 -5.49
N HIS A 197 -17.13 -16.98 -4.18
CA HIS A 197 -18.20 -17.29 -3.24
C HIS A 197 -19.40 -16.34 -3.49
N PRO A 198 -20.67 -16.80 -3.44
CA PRO A 198 -21.85 -15.96 -3.73
C PRO A 198 -21.97 -14.70 -2.86
N GLU A 199 -21.52 -14.78 -1.61
CA GLU A 199 -21.48 -13.63 -0.67
C GLU A 199 -20.15 -12.87 -0.69
N PHE A 200 -19.18 -13.26 -1.52
CA PHE A 200 -17.93 -12.53 -1.65
C PHE A 200 -18.18 -11.24 -2.43
N LYS A 201 -17.93 -10.11 -1.75
CA LYS A 201 -17.95 -8.79 -2.34
C LYS A 201 -16.51 -8.26 -2.41
N PRO A 202 -15.96 -8.02 -3.61
CA PRO A 202 -14.72 -7.30 -3.76
C PRO A 202 -14.84 -5.98 -3.00
N GLY A 203 -13.94 -5.77 -2.04
CA GLY A 203 -13.98 -4.63 -1.14
C GLY A 203 -12.59 -4.03 -0.97
N ARG A 204 -12.51 -2.99 -0.15
CA ARG A 204 -11.22 -2.44 0.28
C ARG A 204 -10.56 -3.36 1.31
N PHE A 205 -9.29 -3.08 1.61
CA PHE A 205 -8.48 -3.83 2.57
C PHE A 205 -9.24 -4.23 3.84
N ASP A 206 -9.89 -3.28 4.53
CA ASP A 206 -10.53 -3.55 5.83
C ASP A 206 -11.65 -4.60 5.75
N ALA A 207 -12.42 -4.61 4.65
CA ALA A 207 -13.48 -5.59 4.44
C ALA A 207 -12.91 -6.99 4.14
N PHE A 208 -11.85 -7.06 3.34
CA PHE A 208 -11.18 -8.31 3.00
C PHE A 208 -10.46 -8.90 4.23
N GLU A 209 -9.73 -8.07 4.96
CA GLU A 209 -9.04 -8.43 6.21
C GLU A 209 -10.03 -8.92 7.28
N HIS A 210 -11.15 -8.23 7.45
CA HIS A 210 -12.22 -8.65 8.36
C HIS A 210 -12.83 -9.99 7.94
N MET A 211 -13.07 -10.19 6.63
CA MET A 211 -13.61 -11.44 6.10
C MET A 211 -12.66 -12.62 6.37
N LEU A 212 -11.36 -12.46 6.11
CA LEU A 212 -10.36 -13.49 6.45
C LEU A 212 -10.30 -13.81 7.95
N ARG A 213 -10.59 -12.82 8.81
CA ARG A 213 -10.56 -13.00 10.27
C ARG A 213 -11.82 -13.66 10.82
N VAL A 214 -13.00 -13.27 10.34
CA VAL A 214 -14.29 -13.64 10.94
C VAL A 214 -14.93 -14.83 10.22
N ASP A 215 -14.84 -14.88 8.89
CA ASP A 215 -15.41 -15.95 8.10
C ASP A 215 -14.52 -16.28 6.88
N PRO A 216 -13.36 -16.93 7.12
CA PRO A 216 -12.40 -17.27 6.07
C PRO A 216 -12.98 -18.22 5.02
N SER A 217 -14.12 -18.88 5.27
CA SER A 217 -14.77 -19.76 4.30
C SER A 217 -15.39 -19.00 3.10
N ARG A 218 -15.63 -17.69 3.27
CA ARG A 218 -16.16 -16.79 2.23
C ARG A 218 -15.13 -16.35 1.20
N GLN A 219 -13.85 -16.63 1.43
CA GLN A 219 -12.82 -16.24 0.47
C GLN A 219 -12.98 -17.01 -0.85
N PRO A 220 -12.52 -16.44 -1.98
CA PRO A 220 -12.50 -17.17 -3.25
C PRO A 220 -11.67 -18.46 -3.17
N LYS A 221 -11.89 -19.41 -4.06
CA LYS A 221 -11.13 -20.68 -4.11
C LYS A 221 -10.40 -20.86 -5.42
N TRP A 222 -9.22 -21.48 -5.38
CA TRP A 222 -8.47 -21.80 -6.59
C TRP A 222 -9.19 -22.84 -7.43
N ALA A 223 -9.30 -22.60 -8.73
CA ALA A 223 -9.56 -23.63 -9.72
C ALA A 223 -8.45 -23.63 -10.77
N LEU A 224 -7.84 -24.80 -10.98
CA LEU A 224 -6.73 -25.02 -11.90
C LEU A 224 -7.20 -25.85 -13.08
N LYS A 225 -6.78 -25.48 -14.28
CA LYS A 225 -7.00 -26.27 -15.50
C LYS A 225 -5.89 -27.31 -15.62
N GLN A 226 -6.25 -28.59 -15.55
CA GLN A 226 -5.34 -29.73 -15.74
C GLN A 226 -5.94 -30.64 -16.82
N GLU A 227 -5.18 -30.95 -17.88
CA GLU A 227 -5.64 -31.82 -18.98
C GLU A 227 -6.98 -31.36 -19.58
N GLY A 228 -7.21 -30.04 -19.65
CA GLY A 228 -8.45 -29.45 -20.15
C GLY A 228 -9.63 -29.48 -19.17
N GLN A 229 -9.46 -30.04 -17.97
CA GLN A 229 -10.48 -30.11 -16.93
C GLN A 229 -10.17 -29.18 -15.76
N TRP A 230 -11.19 -28.50 -15.24
CA TRP A 230 -11.05 -27.66 -14.06
C TRP A 230 -11.09 -28.50 -12.78
N ARG A 231 -10.12 -28.28 -11.89
CA ARG A 231 -10.06 -28.90 -10.56
C ARG A 231 -9.95 -27.83 -9.49
N VAL A 232 -10.87 -27.86 -8.53
CA VAL A 232 -10.90 -26.93 -7.39
C VAL A 232 -9.96 -27.43 -6.30
N ARG A 233 -9.13 -26.53 -5.75
CA ARG A 233 -8.29 -26.83 -4.58
C ARG A 233 -8.98 -26.34 -3.32
N ASP A 234 -9.74 -27.21 -2.67
CA ASP A 234 -10.50 -26.85 -1.47
C ASP A 234 -9.71 -27.00 -0.16
N ASN A 235 -8.70 -27.89 -0.14
CA ASN A 235 -7.85 -28.11 1.04
C ASN A 235 -6.79 -27.02 1.26
N HIS A 236 -6.61 -26.12 0.30
CA HIS A 236 -5.61 -25.04 0.35
C HIS A 236 -6.28 -23.72 -0.01
N PRO A 237 -6.81 -22.97 0.97
CA PRO A 237 -7.39 -21.66 0.69
C PRO A 237 -6.32 -20.70 0.14
N PRO A 238 -6.70 -19.66 -0.63
CA PRO A 238 -5.75 -18.64 -1.04
C PRO A 238 -5.02 -17.95 0.11
N PHE A 239 -5.71 -17.74 1.22
CA PHE A 239 -5.18 -17.13 2.43
C PHE A 239 -5.51 -18.01 3.64
N GLU A 240 -4.46 -18.47 4.32
CA GLU A 240 -4.54 -19.29 5.53
C GLU A 240 -4.78 -18.45 6.79
N MET A 241 -4.51 -17.15 6.71
CA MET A 241 -4.65 -16.18 7.81
C MET A 241 -4.92 -14.78 7.24
N PRO A 242 -5.37 -13.81 8.07
CA PRO A 242 -5.48 -12.42 7.66
C PRO A 242 -4.13 -11.84 7.17
N MET A 243 -4.19 -10.85 6.28
CA MET A 243 -3.01 -10.28 5.62
C MET A 243 -2.05 -9.63 6.62
N THR A 244 -2.59 -8.94 7.63
CA THR A 244 -1.78 -8.36 8.71
C THR A 244 -0.98 -9.42 9.43
N GLN A 245 -1.56 -10.60 9.65
CA GLN A 245 -0.90 -11.71 10.35
C GLN A 245 0.23 -12.33 9.54
N TYR A 246 0.12 -12.37 8.21
CA TYR A 246 1.24 -12.76 7.34
C TYR A 246 2.44 -11.82 7.53
N VAL A 247 2.20 -10.51 7.61
CA VAL A 247 3.27 -9.53 7.83
C VAL A 247 3.90 -9.68 9.21
N SER A 248 3.08 -9.72 10.27
CA SER A 248 3.58 -9.83 11.65
C SER A 248 4.32 -11.15 11.90
N SER A 249 3.95 -12.24 11.21
CA SER A 249 4.67 -13.52 11.34
C SER A 249 5.99 -13.52 10.55
N ALA A 250 6.02 -12.92 9.37
CA ALA A 250 7.22 -12.84 8.53
C ALA A 250 8.25 -11.79 8.99
N PHE A 251 7.79 -10.75 9.69
CA PHE A 251 8.57 -9.62 10.19
C PHE A 251 8.18 -9.33 11.65
N ASN A 252 8.54 -10.25 12.54
CA ASN A 252 8.10 -10.28 13.94
C ASN A 252 8.54 -9.09 14.80
N LEU A 253 9.55 -8.33 14.37
CA LEU A 253 10.02 -7.12 15.05
C LEU A 253 9.22 -5.86 14.66
N PHE A 254 8.34 -5.91 13.66
CA PHE A 254 7.50 -4.77 13.32
C PHE A 254 6.39 -4.58 14.36
N SER A 255 6.07 -3.31 14.63
CA SER A 255 4.88 -2.97 15.40
C SER A 255 3.59 -3.41 14.69
N ASP A 256 2.49 -3.57 15.43
CA ASP A 256 1.19 -3.93 14.85
C ASP A 256 0.72 -2.93 13.80
N HIS A 257 0.89 -1.63 14.07
CA HIS A 257 0.47 -0.60 13.12
C HIS A 257 1.30 -0.62 11.84
N SER A 258 2.61 -0.89 11.93
CA SER A 258 3.47 -1.03 10.76
C SER A 258 3.08 -2.27 9.95
N ALA A 259 2.82 -3.39 10.61
CA ALA A 259 2.37 -4.61 9.94
C ALA A 259 1.03 -4.40 9.21
N GLN A 260 0.08 -3.69 9.83
CA GLN A 260 -1.20 -3.36 9.21
C GLN A 260 -1.04 -2.38 8.04
N ALA A 261 -0.21 -1.35 8.18
CA ALA A 261 0.07 -0.38 7.12
C ALA A 261 0.72 -1.06 5.91
N ILE A 262 1.70 -1.95 6.14
CA ILE A 262 2.33 -2.77 5.10
C ILE A 262 1.28 -3.65 4.40
N ALA A 263 0.49 -4.41 5.15
CA ALA A 263 -0.53 -5.29 4.57
C ALA A 263 -1.54 -4.50 3.70
N ARG A 264 -1.97 -3.32 4.18
CA ARG A 264 -2.84 -2.42 3.43
C ARG A 264 -2.16 -1.91 2.15
N THR A 265 -0.91 -1.47 2.22
CA THR A 265 -0.18 -1.00 1.04
C THR A 265 -0.01 -2.09 -0.01
N VAL A 266 0.30 -3.34 0.38
CA VAL A 266 0.36 -4.46 -0.57
C VAL A 266 -1.00 -4.73 -1.21
N PHE A 267 -2.08 -4.71 -0.43
CA PHE A 267 -3.44 -4.88 -0.93
C PHE A 267 -3.82 -3.78 -1.92
N ASP A 268 -3.58 -2.51 -1.57
CA ASP A 268 -3.95 -1.37 -2.40
C ASP A 268 -3.14 -1.34 -3.71
N ARG A 269 -1.86 -1.73 -3.70
CA ARG A 269 -1.03 -1.87 -4.92
C ARG A 269 -1.50 -3.03 -5.82
N SER A 270 -2.07 -4.07 -5.22
CA SER A 270 -2.57 -5.24 -5.94
C SER A 270 -4.03 -5.11 -6.36
N SER A 271 -4.73 -4.03 -5.98
CA SER A 271 -6.17 -3.87 -6.22
C SER A 271 -6.45 -2.85 -7.32
N LEU A 272 -7.53 -3.08 -8.06
CA LEU A 272 -8.09 -2.10 -8.98
C LEU A 272 -9.05 -1.15 -8.25
N PRO A 273 -9.42 0.01 -8.84
CA PRO A 273 -10.42 0.92 -8.24
C PRO A 273 -11.76 0.27 -7.94
N GLY A 274 -12.12 -0.80 -8.68
CA GLY A 274 -13.34 -1.59 -8.47
C GLY A 274 -13.23 -2.68 -7.39
N GLY A 275 -12.07 -2.84 -6.76
CA GLY A 275 -11.76 -3.89 -5.79
C GLY A 275 -10.70 -4.87 -6.28
N ILE A 276 -10.43 -5.89 -5.46
CA ILE A 276 -9.48 -6.95 -5.78
C ILE A 276 -10.02 -7.88 -6.88
N ASP A 277 -9.20 -8.18 -7.87
CA ASP A 277 -9.48 -9.07 -8.98
C ASP A 277 -8.60 -10.34 -8.90
N SER A 278 -8.70 -11.25 -9.88
CA SER A 278 -7.95 -12.52 -9.85
C SER A 278 -6.44 -12.32 -9.91
N GLU A 279 -5.98 -11.31 -10.64
CA GLU A 279 -4.56 -10.98 -10.76
C GLU A 279 -4.02 -10.44 -9.44
N GLY A 280 -4.74 -9.50 -8.83
CA GLY A 280 -4.46 -8.97 -7.51
C GLY A 280 -4.41 -10.05 -6.43
N LEU A 281 -5.38 -10.97 -6.43
CA LEU A 281 -5.37 -12.12 -5.51
C LEU A 281 -4.14 -13.00 -5.70
N SER A 282 -3.66 -13.15 -6.95
CA SER A 282 -2.49 -13.98 -7.27
C SER A 282 -1.23 -13.32 -6.74
N THR A 283 -1.09 -12.01 -6.97
CA THR A 283 0.00 -11.18 -6.45
C THR A 283 0.04 -11.21 -4.92
N LEU A 284 -1.11 -11.06 -4.25
CA LEU A 284 -1.19 -11.12 -2.79
C LEU A 284 -0.78 -12.50 -2.25
N ALA A 285 -1.35 -13.56 -2.80
CA ALA A 285 -1.05 -14.92 -2.35
C ALA A 285 0.43 -15.27 -2.53
N LEU A 286 1.03 -14.88 -3.65
CA LEU A 286 2.45 -15.10 -3.92
C LEU A 286 3.34 -14.29 -2.98
N THR A 287 3.01 -13.01 -2.78
CA THR A 287 3.77 -12.10 -1.90
C THR A 287 3.77 -12.59 -0.46
N PHE A 288 2.60 -12.87 0.12
CA PHE A 288 2.53 -13.33 1.50
C PHE A 288 3.10 -14.73 1.69
N HIS A 289 2.97 -15.61 0.71
CA HIS A 289 3.63 -16.91 0.75
C HIS A 289 5.16 -16.76 0.75
N HIS A 290 5.71 -15.93 -0.14
CA HIS A 290 7.14 -15.65 -0.20
C HIS A 290 7.66 -15.07 1.11
N TRP A 291 6.97 -14.11 1.72
CA TRP A 291 7.36 -13.54 3.01
C TRP A 291 7.35 -14.56 4.15
N LYS A 292 6.35 -15.44 4.19
CA LYS A 292 6.26 -16.52 5.17
C LYS A 292 7.30 -17.62 4.93
N HIS A 293 7.65 -17.89 3.67
CA HIS A 293 8.54 -18.98 3.24
C HIS A 293 9.63 -18.45 2.31
N ARG A 294 10.57 -17.68 2.86
CA ARG A 294 11.60 -16.97 2.07
C ARG A 294 12.54 -17.84 1.25
N ALA A 295 12.65 -19.14 1.58
CA ALA A 295 13.42 -20.11 0.80
C ALA A 295 12.67 -20.61 -0.46
N SER A 296 11.42 -20.20 -0.67
CA SER A 296 10.66 -20.59 -1.85
C SER A 296 11.26 -19.96 -3.12
N PRO A 297 11.39 -20.72 -4.23
CA PRO A 297 11.84 -20.18 -5.51
C PRO A 297 10.82 -19.21 -6.14
N ASP A 298 9.60 -19.17 -5.61
CA ASP A 298 8.54 -18.30 -6.09
C ASP A 298 8.78 -16.86 -5.68
N LEU A 299 9.01 -15.98 -6.68
CA LEU A 299 9.31 -14.57 -6.44
C LEU A 299 8.08 -13.71 -6.73
N PRO A 300 7.64 -12.85 -5.79
CA PRO A 300 6.62 -11.84 -6.07
C PRO A 300 7.17 -10.76 -7.01
N PRO A 301 6.30 -9.84 -7.50
CA PRO A 301 6.76 -8.65 -8.20
C PRO A 301 7.89 -7.95 -7.43
N PRO A 302 8.96 -7.45 -8.11
CA PRO A 302 10.15 -6.94 -7.43
C PRO A 302 9.87 -5.86 -6.37
N GLU A 303 8.86 -5.03 -6.59
CA GLU A 303 8.45 -3.96 -5.67
C GLU A 303 7.77 -4.45 -4.38
N LEU A 304 7.23 -5.69 -4.39
CA LEU A 304 6.57 -6.33 -3.25
C LEU A 304 7.48 -7.36 -2.56
N PHE A 305 8.71 -7.54 -3.07
CA PHE A 305 9.64 -8.52 -2.52
C PHE A 305 10.01 -8.24 -1.07
N ASP A 306 10.14 -6.96 -0.71
CA ASP A 306 10.54 -6.53 0.64
C ASP A 306 9.75 -5.30 1.11
N PRO A 307 9.31 -5.26 2.38
CA PRO A 307 8.52 -4.15 2.92
C PRO A 307 9.25 -2.80 2.90
N LEU A 308 10.58 -2.76 2.93
CA LEU A 308 11.35 -1.51 2.81
C LEU A 308 11.22 -0.88 1.43
N LEU A 309 10.92 -1.68 0.39
CA LEU A 309 10.65 -1.17 -0.97
C LEU A 309 9.27 -0.53 -1.09
N LEU A 310 8.35 -0.83 -0.16
CA LEU A 310 7.02 -0.26 -0.12
C LEU A 310 6.99 1.17 0.43
N LEU A 311 8.04 1.57 1.17
CA LEU A 311 8.12 2.90 1.73
C LEU A 311 8.20 3.95 0.61
N PRO A 312 7.33 4.98 0.64
CA PRO A 312 7.42 6.12 -0.25
C PRO A 312 8.55 7.03 0.19
N THR A 313 9.15 7.71 -0.77
CA THR A 313 10.16 8.74 -0.51
C THR A 313 9.51 9.94 0.17
N LEU A 314 10.01 10.32 1.33
CA LEU A 314 9.51 11.49 2.05
C LEU A 314 9.91 12.81 1.37
N PRO A 315 9.01 13.81 1.34
CA PRO A 315 9.30 15.09 0.73
C PRO A 315 10.33 15.88 1.54
N ARG A 316 11.24 16.53 0.82
CA ARG A 316 12.30 17.36 1.39
C ARG A 316 11.80 18.78 1.65
N ARG A 317 12.16 19.36 2.79
CA ARG A 317 11.94 20.79 3.06
C ARG A 317 13.29 21.49 3.13
N SER A 318 13.60 22.29 2.11
CA SER A 318 14.83 23.08 2.10
C SER A 318 14.80 24.12 3.23
N SER A 319 15.84 24.15 4.04
CA SER A 319 16.05 25.26 4.98
C SER A 319 16.63 26.44 4.20
N THR A 320 16.04 27.63 4.36
CA THR A 320 16.53 28.83 3.67
C THR A 320 17.93 29.20 4.19
N GLY A 321 18.92 29.20 3.29
CA GLY A 321 20.26 29.71 3.58
C GLY A 321 21.27 28.72 4.17
N SER A 322 21.00 27.41 4.14
CA SER A 322 22.01 26.40 4.49
C SER A 322 21.97 25.19 3.54
N ASN A 323 23.10 24.48 3.39
CA ASN A 323 23.17 23.20 2.66
C ASN A 323 22.51 22.04 3.44
N SER A 324 21.56 22.34 4.33
CA SER A 324 20.81 21.35 5.09
C SER A 324 19.35 21.36 4.70
N HIS A 325 18.75 20.19 4.67
CA HIS A 325 17.32 20.01 4.48
C HIS A 325 16.71 19.37 5.72
N ASP A 326 15.46 19.72 5.97
CA ASP A 326 14.66 19.16 7.04
C ASP A 326 13.82 18.02 6.49
N LEU A 327 13.89 16.89 7.18
CA LEU A 327 13.06 15.72 6.93
C LEU A 327 12.00 15.64 8.04
N ALA A 328 10.76 15.96 7.71
CA ALA A 328 9.64 15.85 8.64
C ALA A 328 9.27 14.38 8.81
N LEU A 329 9.37 13.86 10.03
CA LEU A 329 9.00 12.48 10.32
C LEU A 329 7.46 12.33 10.29
N PRO A 330 6.95 11.29 9.61
CA PRO A 330 5.55 10.92 9.72
C PRO A 330 5.18 10.58 11.17
N PRO A 331 3.91 10.81 11.57
CA PRO A 331 3.43 10.38 12.87
C PRO A 331 3.55 8.86 13.01
N GLN A 332 3.81 8.37 14.22
CA GLN A 332 3.98 6.94 14.49
C GLN A 332 2.75 6.12 14.06
N PHE A 333 1.55 6.61 14.36
CA PHE A 333 0.29 5.91 14.08
C PHE A 333 -0.39 6.40 12.79
N ASP A 334 0.38 6.57 11.72
CA ASP A 334 -0.19 6.90 10.41
C ASP A 334 -0.94 5.70 9.83
N VAL A 335 -2.04 5.98 9.13
CA VAL A 335 -2.83 4.99 8.40
C VAL A 335 -2.12 4.58 7.11
N ALA A 336 -1.36 5.51 6.52
CA ALA A 336 -0.55 5.30 5.34
C ALA A 336 0.87 4.85 5.71
N LEU A 337 1.44 3.95 4.91
CA LEU A 337 2.81 3.48 5.11
C LEU A 337 3.80 4.57 4.67
N HIS A 338 4.24 5.39 5.61
CA HIS A 338 5.35 6.35 5.42
C HIS A 338 6.57 6.01 6.27
N ARG A 339 6.39 5.13 7.25
CA ARG A 339 7.35 4.79 8.29
C ARG A 339 7.11 3.36 8.78
N ILE A 340 8.18 2.66 9.12
CA ILE A 340 8.14 1.38 9.82
C ILE A 340 8.68 1.60 11.22
N ASP A 341 7.89 1.26 12.22
CA ASP A 341 8.28 1.23 13.62
C ASP A 341 8.51 -0.21 14.06
N PHE A 342 9.49 -0.37 14.94
CA PHE A 342 9.87 -1.66 15.50
C PHE A 342 9.37 -1.79 16.94
N ASP A 343 8.76 -2.93 17.24
CA ASP A 343 8.37 -3.32 18.59
C ASP A 343 9.37 -4.36 19.11
N THR A 344 10.41 -3.86 19.77
CA THR A 344 11.49 -4.69 20.32
C THR A 344 11.05 -5.46 21.57
N ASP A 345 9.89 -5.15 22.14
CA ASP A 345 9.31 -5.89 23.28
C ASP A 345 8.75 -7.25 22.88
N ARG A 346 8.41 -7.45 21.60
CA ARG A 346 7.77 -8.69 21.12
C ARG A 346 8.66 -9.91 21.06
N VAL A 347 9.95 -9.74 20.78
CA VAL A 347 10.78 -10.85 20.29
C VAL A 347 11.96 -11.17 21.20
N ASN A 348 12.52 -10.18 21.91
CA ASN A 348 13.69 -10.47 22.77
C ASN A 348 13.95 -9.41 23.84
N ALA A 349 13.97 -9.83 25.11
CA ALA A 349 14.41 -8.98 26.22
C ALA A 349 15.85 -8.45 26.04
N GLN A 350 16.69 -9.17 25.29
CA GLN A 350 18.04 -8.71 24.93
C GLN A 350 18.01 -7.42 24.10
N PHE A 351 17.09 -7.29 23.15
CA PHE A 351 16.96 -6.06 22.35
C PHE A 351 16.59 -4.87 23.22
N ASN A 352 15.65 -5.05 24.15
CA ASN A 352 15.26 -3.98 25.06
C ASN A 352 16.37 -3.62 26.03
N ASN A 353 17.14 -4.60 26.50
CA ASN A 353 18.32 -4.33 27.30
C ASN A 353 19.33 -3.50 26.50
N GLU A 354 19.66 -3.89 25.27
CA GLU A 354 20.56 -3.14 24.40
C GLU A 354 20.04 -1.72 24.11
N LEU A 355 18.75 -1.57 23.82
CA LEU A 355 18.12 -0.28 23.54
C LEU A 355 18.10 0.66 24.76
N ASN A 356 17.99 0.11 25.97
CA ASN A 356 17.90 0.87 27.21
C ASN A 356 19.24 1.15 27.89
N ARG A 357 20.34 0.59 27.38
CA ARG A 357 21.68 0.93 27.85
C ARG A 357 22.03 2.38 27.55
N SER A 358 22.73 3.03 28.48
CA SER A 358 23.20 4.42 28.31
C SER A 358 24.30 4.56 27.26
N ASP A 359 25.04 3.49 26.98
CA ASP A 359 26.11 3.39 25.97
C ASP A 359 25.64 2.74 24.65
N SER A 360 24.33 2.59 24.45
CA SER A 360 23.77 1.89 23.30
C SER A 360 24.09 2.62 21.99
N SER A 361 24.86 1.98 21.11
CA SER A 361 25.04 2.47 19.74
C SER A 361 23.77 2.21 18.94
N VAL A 362 23.12 3.27 18.43
CA VAL A 362 21.95 3.16 17.53
C VAL A 362 22.27 2.25 16.35
N ARG A 363 23.50 2.35 15.83
CA ARG A 363 24.03 1.48 14.78
C ARG A 363 24.04 0.01 15.16
N ALA A 364 24.45 -0.33 16.39
CA ALA A 364 24.45 -1.72 16.86
C ALA A 364 23.01 -2.26 16.98
N VAL A 365 22.09 -1.46 17.52
CA VAL A 365 20.66 -1.81 17.61
C VAL A 365 20.09 -2.13 16.23
N PHE A 366 20.27 -1.24 15.25
CA PHE A 366 19.78 -1.49 13.88
C PHE A 366 20.47 -2.66 13.19
N SER A 367 21.76 -2.87 13.43
CA SER A 367 22.47 -4.05 12.89
C SER A 367 21.80 -5.34 13.37
N ASN A 368 21.50 -5.43 14.66
CA ASN A 368 20.85 -6.60 15.25
C ASN A 368 19.41 -6.74 14.74
N ILE A 369 18.62 -5.65 14.68
CA ILE A 369 17.23 -5.67 14.16
C ILE A 369 17.19 -6.18 12.72
N LEU A 370 18.07 -5.66 11.86
CA LEU A 370 18.12 -6.02 10.45
C LEU A 370 18.55 -7.48 10.25
N GLU A 371 19.58 -7.94 10.96
CA GLU A 371 20.01 -9.36 10.86
C GLU A 371 18.93 -10.33 11.34
N HIS A 372 18.22 -10.01 12.43
CA HIS A 372 17.09 -10.82 12.88
C HIS A 372 15.91 -10.78 11.90
N SER A 373 15.80 -9.75 11.08
CA SER A 373 14.82 -9.62 10.00
C SER A 373 15.28 -10.31 8.69
N GLY A 374 16.41 -11.02 8.71
CA GLY A 374 16.95 -11.79 7.59
C GLY A 374 17.75 -10.97 6.57
N TYR A 375 18.29 -9.81 6.96
CA TYR A 375 19.22 -9.05 6.13
C TYR A 375 20.67 -9.44 6.43
N THR A 376 21.54 -9.35 5.43
CA THR A 376 22.99 -9.35 5.63
C THR A 376 23.46 -7.91 5.82
N VAL A 377 24.14 -7.61 6.93
CA VAL A 377 24.55 -6.24 7.30
C VAL A 377 26.07 -6.12 7.33
N ASP A 378 26.62 -5.03 6.78
CA ASP A 378 28.03 -4.68 6.97
C ASP A 378 28.21 -3.87 8.27
N ARG A 379 28.62 -4.57 9.32
CA ARG A 379 28.92 -3.96 10.63
C ARG A 379 30.20 -3.12 10.65
N THR A 380 31.10 -3.35 9.69
CA THR A 380 32.48 -2.82 9.70
C THR A 380 32.62 -1.53 8.90
N SER A 381 31.88 -1.39 7.80
CA SER A 381 31.99 -0.23 6.93
C SER A 381 31.57 1.06 7.63
N ARG A 382 32.50 2.02 7.69
CA ARG A 382 32.25 3.43 8.06
C ARG A 382 32.37 4.33 6.82
N MET A 383 32.04 3.80 5.65
CA MET A 383 32.22 4.49 4.36
C MET A 383 31.33 5.73 4.21
N PHE A 384 30.24 5.79 4.98
CA PHE A 384 29.22 6.82 4.90
C PHE A 384 29.17 7.66 6.18
N THR A 385 28.73 8.90 6.02
CA THR A 385 28.44 9.81 7.13
C THR A 385 27.22 9.36 7.94
N GLU A 386 26.92 10.02 9.07
CA GLU A 386 25.73 9.72 9.90
C GLU A 386 25.67 8.25 10.37
N ASP A 387 26.84 7.66 10.69
CA ASP A 387 26.99 6.28 11.17
C ASP A 387 26.29 5.20 10.31
N ALA A 388 26.11 5.47 9.01
CA ALA A 388 25.21 4.68 8.18
C ALA A 388 25.58 3.18 8.08
N LEU A 389 24.54 2.37 7.92
CA LEU A 389 24.59 0.93 7.72
C LEU A 389 24.31 0.58 6.27
N ILE A 390 25.03 -0.41 5.76
CA ILE A 390 24.83 -0.99 4.44
C ILE A 390 24.32 -2.41 4.64
N PHE A 391 23.23 -2.76 3.95
CA PHE A 391 22.66 -4.10 4.04
C PHE A 391 21.85 -4.47 2.80
N LYS A 392 21.60 -5.77 2.61
CA LYS A 392 20.80 -6.34 1.51
C LYS A 392 20.05 -7.54 2.03
N ARG A 393 19.05 -7.94 1.24
CA ARG A 393 18.42 -9.25 1.36
C ARG A 393 18.89 -10.13 0.22
N GLU A 394 19.11 -11.41 0.51
CA GLU A 394 19.34 -12.41 -0.52
C GLU A 394 18.15 -12.45 -1.50
N GLY A 395 18.43 -12.64 -2.79
CA GLY A 395 17.42 -12.60 -3.85
C GLY A 395 17.01 -11.18 -4.30
N LEU A 396 17.43 -10.12 -3.60
CA LEU A 396 17.28 -8.75 -4.05
C LEU A 396 18.54 -8.19 -4.68
N ASP A 397 18.38 -7.68 -5.89
CA ASP A 397 19.41 -6.92 -6.60
C ASP A 397 19.34 -5.43 -6.21
N VAL A 398 19.27 -5.15 -4.91
CA VAL A 398 19.24 -3.80 -4.32
C VAL A 398 20.05 -3.78 -3.03
N VAL A 399 20.79 -2.69 -2.82
CA VAL A 399 21.47 -2.39 -1.55
C VAL A 399 20.74 -1.26 -0.82
N PHE A 400 20.53 -1.45 0.47
CA PHE A 400 19.96 -0.43 1.35
C PHE A 400 21.09 0.31 2.08
N VAL A 401 20.98 1.64 2.12
CA VAL A 401 21.86 2.50 2.91
C VAL A 401 21.01 3.20 3.96
N LEU A 402 21.14 2.80 5.22
CA LEU A 402 20.41 3.36 6.36
C LEU A 402 21.28 4.34 7.12
N LYS A 403 20.97 5.63 6.98
CA LYS A 403 21.63 6.71 7.72
C LYS A 403 21.00 6.86 9.10
N LEU A 404 21.83 7.11 10.11
CA LEU A 404 21.45 7.16 11.52
C LEU A 404 21.85 8.52 12.12
N PRO A 405 21.16 9.62 11.76
CA PRO A 405 21.42 10.94 12.31
C PRO A 405 21.11 10.98 13.82
N SER A 406 21.56 12.08 14.46
CA SER A 406 21.17 12.40 15.84
C SER A 406 19.65 12.42 16.00
N ALA A 407 19.19 12.19 17.23
CA ALA A 407 17.77 12.09 17.56
C ALA A 407 16.96 13.29 17.02
N PRO A 408 15.72 13.05 16.55
CA PRO A 408 14.86 14.10 16.01
C PRO A 408 14.54 15.16 17.06
N VAL A 409 14.44 16.40 16.61
CA VAL A 409 13.98 17.54 17.42
C VAL A 409 12.58 17.91 16.91
N GLU A 410 11.58 17.82 17.79
CA GLU A 410 10.17 18.12 17.47
C GLU A 410 9.66 17.40 16.20
N GLY A 411 10.03 16.11 16.04
CA GLY A 411 9.61 15.29 14.89
C GLY A 411 10.30 15.65 13.57
N THR A 412 11.37 16.46 13.59
CA THR A 412 12.14 16.84 12.40
C THR A 412 13.58 16.35 12.53
N LEU A 413 14.10 15.75 11.46
CA LEU A 413 15.51 15.40 11.32
C LEU A 413 16.22 16.42 10.43
N LYS A 414 17.27 17.04 10.96
CA LYS A 414 18.14 17.93 10.19
C LYS A 414 19.19 17.12 9.44
N ARG A 415 19.24 17.29 8.12
CA ARG A 415 20.09 16.50 7.23
C ARG A 415 21.14 17.36 6.56
N TRP A 416 22.36 16.88 6.57
CA TRP A 416 23.53 17.65 6.12
C TRP A 416 24.14 17.11 4.83
N VAL A 417 23.68 15.95 4.38
CA VAL A 417 24.20 15.26 3.19
C VAL A 417 23.03 14.76 2.36
N GLU A 418 23.04 15.17 1.09
CA GLU A 418 22.12 14.71 0.07
C GLU A 418 22.15 13.18 -0.08
N PRO A 419 20.99 12.50 -0.21
CA PRO A 419 20.94 11.09 -0.58
C PRO A 419 21.77 10.83 -1.84
N GLY A 420 22.60 9.80 -1.83
CA GLY A 420 23.44 9.43 -2.97
C GLY A 420 24.66 10.33 -3.23
N ALA A 421 24.78 11.52 -2.62
CA ALA A 421 25.96 12.39 -2.80
C ALA A 421 27.27 11.71 -2.39
N GLU A 422 27.17 10.74 -1.48
CA GLU A 422 28.29 9.96 -0.96
C GLU A 422 28.89 8.99 -1.99
N GLN A 423 28.13 8.63 -3.03
CA GLN A 423 28.62 7.81 -4.15
C GLN A 423 29.59 8.60 -5.05
N ALA A 424 29.57 9.93 -5.00
CA ALA A 424 30.51 10.79 -5.71
C ALA A 424 31.87 10.93 -5.01
N PHE A 425 32.00 10.48 -3.75
CA PHE A 425 33.25 10.64 -2.99
C PHE A 425 34.30 9.55 -3.32
N PHE A 426 35.51 10.02 -3.62
CA PHE A 426 36.70 9.24 -4.04
C PHE A 426 37.12 8.04 -3.14
N PRO A 427 36.89 7.99 -1.81
CA PRO A 427 37.28 6.85 -0.96
C PRO A 427 36.53 5.55 -1.29
N LEU A 428 35.29 5.66 -1.78
CA LEU A 428 34.49 4.50 -2.20
C LEU A 428 35.03 3.88 -3.50
N ARG A 429 35.49 4.68 -4.46
CA ARG A 429 36.09 4.14 -5.71
C ARG A 429 37.46 3.49 -5.47
N SER A 430 38.28 4.06 -4.59
CA SER A 430 39.65 3.60 -4.32
C SER A 430 39.69 2.32 -3.49
N ARG A 431 38.88 2.19 -2.42
CA ARG A 431 38.82 0.94 -1.63
C ARG A 431 38.25 -0.26 -2.41
N VAL A 432 37.42 -0.01 -3.42
CA VAL A 432 36.85 -1.04 -4.29
C VAL A 432 37.86 -1.59 -5.29
N ALA A 433 38.84 -0.78 -5.69
CA ALA A 433 39.97 -1.26 -6.47
C ALA A 433 40.88 -2.19 -5.63
N ASP A 434 41.05 -1.90 -4.34
CA ASP A 434 41.93 -2.67 -3.44
C ASP A 434 41.31 -4.02 -2.97
N THR A 435 40.00 -4.11 -2.77
CA THR A 435 39.32 -5.37 -2.38
C THR A 435 39.20 -6.41 -3.51
N SER A 436 39.62 -6.08 -4.73
CA SER A 436 39.65 -7.02 -5.86
C SER A 436 40.65 -8.19 -5.66
N THR A 437 41.52 -8.12 -4.64
CA THR A 437 42.58 -9.12 -4.43
C THR A 437 42.39 -10.04 -3.22
N THR A 438 41.44 -9.80 -2.29
CA THR A 438 41.28 -10.70 -1.14
C THR A 438 39.84 -10.76 -0.61
N THR A 439 39.21 -11.95 -0.72
CA THR A 439 37.99 -12.43 -0.03
C THR A 439 36.62 -12.17 -0.72
N SER A 440 35.96 -13.25 -1.14
CA SER A 440 34.70 -13.32 -1.91
C SER A 440 33.41 -12.73 -1.31
N HIS A 441 33.43 -12.09 -0.13
CA HIS A 441 32.21 -11.55 0.50
C HIS A 441 32.10 -10.01 0.47
N THR A 442 33.21 -9.29 0.31
CA THR A 442 33.24 -7.83 0.18
C THR A 442 33.00 -7.34 -1.26
N THR A 443 33.06 -8.25 -2.25
CA THR A 443 33.04 -7.92 -3.68
C THR A 443 31.65 -7.52 -4.20
N ASP A 444 30.56 -7.90 -3.52
CA ASP A 444 29.19 -7.76 -4.07
C ASP A 444 28.57 -6.38 -3.79
N TRP A 445 28.72 -5.86 -2.56
CA TRP A 445 28.15 -4.58 -2.13
C TRP A 445 28.65 -3.39 -2.94
N SER A 446 29.95 -3.39 -3.22
CA SER A 446 30.65 -2.35 -3.97
C SER A 446 30.16 -2.24 -5.40
N LEU A 447 29.90 -3.38 -6.05
CA LEU A 447 29.41 -3.45 -7.42
C LEU A 447 27.96 -2.94 -7.50
N MET A 448 27.10 -3.35 -6.55
CA MET A 448 25.70 -2.91 -6.50
C MET A 448 25.58 -1.40 -6.24
N LEU A 449 26.44 -0.85 -5.37
CA LEU A 449 26.52 0.60 -5.13
C LEU A 449 26.95 1.37 -6.40
N GLN A 450 27.84 0.81 -7.23
CA GLN A 450 28.26 1.43 -8.49
C GLN A 450 27.18 1.40 -9.58
N ASN A 451 26.35 0.36 -9.59
CA ASN A 451 25.29 0.19 -10.57
C ASN A 451 24.02 1.03 -10.27
N GLY A 452 24.07 1.89 -9.24
CA GLY A 452 22.95 2.77 -8.87
C GLY A 452 21.75 2.06 -8.25
N LYS A 453 21.88 0.78 -7.85
CA LYS A 453 20.80 -0.03 -7.26
C LYS A 453 20.70 0.20 -5.76
N THR A 454 20.56 1.46 -5.35
CA THR A 454 20.59 1.86 -3.93
C THR A 454 19.27 2.43 -3.47
N ILE A 455 18.79 1.99 -2.30
CA ILE A 455 17.65 2.58 -1.60
C ILE A 455 18.16 3.29 -0.36
N HIS A 456 17.87 4.59 -0.27
CA HIS A 456 18.28 5.42 0.85
C HIS A 456 17.20 5.44 1.94
N LEU A 457 17.63 5.10 3.15
CA LEU A 457 16.78 5.00 4.32
C LEU A 457 17.36 5.86 5.44
N VAL A 458 16.49 6.25 6.35
CA VAL A 458 16.84 7.01 7.54
C VAL A 458 16.23 6.31 8.74
N GLY A 459 17.05 6.05 9.74
CA GLY A 459 16.63 5.40 10.96
C GLY A 459 16.98 6.22 12.19
N GLY A 460 16.30 5.91 13.26
CA GLY A 460 16.52 6.56 14.54
C GLY A 460 15.74 5.86 15.64
N ILE A 461 15.85 6.41 16.85
CA ILE A 461 15.06 6.00 17.99
C ILE A 461 14.25 7.21 18.42
N GLU A 462 12.93 7.06 18.45
CA GLU A 462 12.02 8.07 18.99
C GLU A 462 11.54 7.64 20.36
N MET A 463 11.30 8.61 21.24
CA MET A 463 10.73 8.37 22.56
C MET A 463 9.23 8.63 22.51
N THR A 464 8.43 7.64 22.89
CA THR A 464 6.97 7.81 22.99
C THR A 464 6.62 8.67 24.20
N PRO A 465 5.39 9.23 24.26
CA PRO A 465 4.90 9.90 25.46
C PRO A 465 4.89 9.00 26.71
N ALA A 466 4.87 7.68 26.52
CA ALA A 466 4.98 6.68 27.58
C ALA A 466 6.43 6.36 27.98
N ASN A 467 7.41 7.14 27.51
CA ASN A 467 8.83 6.96 27.76
C ASN A 467 9.42 5.64 27.22
N GLN A 468 8.80 5.08 26.18
CA GLN A 468 9.29 3.89 25.48
C GLN A 468 10.15 4.33 24.29
N LYS A 469 11.30 3.68 24.10
CA LYS A 469 12.15 3.87 22.92
C LYS A 469 11.62 3.03 21.76
N VAL A 470 11.32 3.66 20.63
CA VAL A 470 10.81 3.01 19.43
C VAL A 470 11.79 3.25 18.28
N PRO A 471 12.54 2.23 17.85
CA PRO A 471 13.32 2.30 16.63
C PRO A 471 12.40 2.46 15.42
N PHE A 472 12.83 3.22 14.42
CA PHE A 472 12.06 3.44 13.20
C PHE A 472 12.92 3.50 11.95
N ILE A 473 12.30 3.26 10.79
CA ILE A 473 12.88 3.49 9.46
C ILE A 473 11.89 4.26 8.58
N VAL A 474 12.40 5.25 7.85
CA VAL A 474 11.71 5.95 6.77
C VAL A 474 12.57 5.94 5.50
N ARG A 475 11.95 6.17 4.34
CA ARG A 475 12.67 6.29 3.07
C ARG A 475 12.91 7.75 2.71
N GLU A 476 14.14 8.04 2.31
CA GLU A 476 14.58 9.34 1.84
C GLU A 476 15.09 9.21 0.39
N GLY A 477 14.94 10.25 -0.41
CA GLY A 477 15.25 10.22 -1.83
C GLY A 477 14.87 11.51 -2.50
#